data_AF-M5CF08-F1
#
_entry.id   AF-M5CF08-F1
#
_cell.length_a   1.000
_cell.length_b   1.000
_cell.length_c   1.000
_cell.angle_alpha   90.00
_cell.angle_beta   90.00
_cell.angle_gamma   90.00
#
_symmetry.space_group_name_H-M   'P 1'
#
loop_
_entity.id
_entity.type
_entity.pdbx_description
1 polymer ?
#
loop_
_entity_poly.entity_id
_entity_poly.type
_entity_poly.pdbx_seq_one_letter_code
_entity_poly.pdbx_strand_id
1 'polypeptide(L)'
;MKNSASELFRQQSGGYTVAFGYIRQLAVHLRASTKVKTKASLAEAYKQVYNWQFVHCVDFWSLVLARGDEELQPLVYPLVQVGLGAVSLIPSQRYHPLHIHILTSLHHLATHTKTYIPISSHLLPILTSYLSTSKPKSAMLKPLDMASTIRAPSAYLKTHVLAESVVQEAVWLLAESVPSTSVAFPEVVFPITSALKKSLKKNSSASSKVVQGVKSLVEHLEEHSKWTAEQRKNVQFGPEKWEDVGRWEEEEGRGGPLERWVKVLRKQREGRRKAAGGAADA
;
A
#
# COMPACT_ATOMS: atom_id res chain seq x y z
N MET A 1 -1.21 -16.57 -15.14
CA MET A 1 -0.16 -16.15 -16.10
C MET A 1 1.03 -15.44 -15.45
N LYS A 2 0.85 -14.42 -14.58
CA LYS A 2 1.98 -13.68 -13.99
C LYS A 2 2.93 -14.54 -13.13
N ASN A 3 2.40 -15.50 -12.39
CA ASN A 3 3.21 -16.41 -11.57
C ASN A 3 4.17 -17.27 -12.42
N SER A 4 3.67 -17.91 -13.47
CA SER A 4 4.50 -18.72 -14.39
C SER A 4 5.55 -17.89 -15.13
N ALA A 5 5.20 -16.67 -15.56
CA ALA A 5 6.16 -15.75 -16.17
C ALA A 5 7.24 -15.31 -15.17
N SER A 6 6.87 -15.07 -13.90
CA SER A 6 7.84 -14.69 -12.87
C SER A 6 8.86 -15.81 -12.57
N GLU A 7 8.44 -17.07 -12.64
CA GLU A 7 9.33 -18.22 -12.47
C GLU A 7 10.32 -18.35 -13.64
N LEU A 8 9.88 -18.10 -14.87
CA LEU A 8 10.74 -18.12 -16.05
C LEU A 8 11.84 -17.06 -15.98
N PHE A 9 11.52 -15.82 -15.58
CA PHE A 9 12.53 -14.76 -15.45
C PHE A 9 13.51 -14.97 -14.30
N ARG A 10 13.16 -15.80 -13.31
CA ARG A 10 14.09 -16.23 -12.25
C ARG A 10 15.14 -17.20 -12.77
N GLN A 11 14.76 -18.11 -13.66
CA GLN A 11 15.64 -19.20 -14.12
C GLN A 11 16.52 -18.84 -15.34
N GLN A 12 16.28 -17.71 -15.99
CA GLN A 12 17.02 -17.34 -17.20
C GLN A 12 18.35 -16.66 -16.88
N SER A 13 19.44 -17.17 -17.49
CA SER A 13 20.70 -16.45 -17.64
C SER A 13 20.43 -15.13 -18.37
N GLY A 14 20.50 -13.99 -17.66
CA GLY A 14 20.18 -12.66 -18.21
C GLY A 14 18.86 -12.05 -17.73
N GLY A 15 18.15 -12.69 -16.79
CA GLY A 15 16.93 -12.13 -16.16
C GLY A 15 17.15 -10.73 -15.59
N TYR A 16 18.31 -10.49 -14.98
CA TYR A 16 18.72 -9.16 -14.48
C TYR A 16 18.72 -8.10 -15.59
N THR A 17 19.35 -8.36 -16.73
CA THR A 17 19.50 -7.38 -17.82
C THR A 17 18.14 -6.99 -18.39
N VAL A 18 17.26 -7.98 -18.56
CA VAL A 18 15.88 -7.74 -19.04
C VAL A 18 15.10 -6.92 -18.02
N ALA A 19 15.11 -7.34 -16.75
CA ALA A 19 14.41 -6.65 -15.66
C ALA A 19 14.90 -5.20 -15.51
N PHE A 20 16.21 -5.00 -15.49
CA PHE A 20 16.83 -3.67 -15.45
C PHE A 20 16.38 -2.80 -16.63
N GLY A 21 16.38 -3.34 -17.85
CA GLY A 21 15.93 -2.62 -19.05
C GLY A 21 14.51 -2.08 -18.89
N TYR A 22 13.57 -2.91 -18.44
CA TYR A 22 12.18 -2.51 -18.23
C TYR A 22 11.99 -1.55 -17.06
N ILE A 23 12.62 -1.81 -15.90
CA ILE A 23 12.53 -0.91 -14.73
C ILE A 23 13.10 0.46 -15.09
N ARG A 24 14.20 0.50 -15.85
CA ARG A 24 14.78 1.74 -16.38
C ARG A 24 13.81 2.48 -17.30
N GLN A 25 13.08 1.79 -18.18
CA GLN A 25 12.07 2.43 -19.02
C GLN A 25 10.95 3.08 -18.19
N LEU A 26 10.46 2.39 -17.16
CA LEU A 26 9.48 2.97 -16.22
C LEU A 26 10.04 4.25 -15.55
N ALA A 27 11.30 4.22 -15.11
CA ALA A 27 11.98 5.38 -14.54
C ALA A 27 12.11 6.54 -15.54
N VAL A 28 12.36 6.26 -16.82
CA VAL A 28 12.41 7.28 -17.88
C VAL A 28 11.05 7.94 -18.07
N HIS A 29 9.95 7.17 -18.15
CA HIS A 29 8.59 7.72 -18.26
C HIS A 29 8.24 8.61 -17.05
N LEU A 30 8.60 8.17 -15.84
CA LEU A 30 8.39 8.94 -14.62
C LEU A 30 9.22 10.23 -14.61
N ARG A 31 10.51 10.17 -14.98
CA ARG A 31 11.39 11.34 -15.04
C ARG A 31 10.95 12.33 -16.11
N ALA A 32 10.45 11.87 -17.25
CA ALA A 32 9.87 12.74 -18.25
C ALA A 32 8.69 13.52 -17.65
N SER A 33 7.80 12.84 -16.93
CA SER A 33 6.60 13.43 -16.29
C SER A 33 6.89 14.46 -15.20
N THR A 34 8.05 14.40 -14.55
CA THR A 34 8.44 15.38 -13.50
C THR A 34 9.12 16.63 -14.07
N LYS A 35 9.73 16.54 -15.26
CA LYS A 35 10.49 17.64 -15.88
C LYS A 35 9.64 18.57 -16.76
N VAL A 36 8.43 18.16 -17.12
CA VAL A 36 7.57 18.95 -18.01
C VAL A 36 7.04 20.20 -17.30
N LYS A 37 7.15 21.36 -17.97
CA LYS A 37 6.70 22.65 -17.46
C LYS A 37 5.39 23.17 -18.08
N THR A 38 4.97 22.64 -19.24
CA THR A 38 3.78 23.14 -19.95
C THR A 38 2.58 22.21 -19.78
N LYS A 39 1.38 22.77 -19.56
CA LYS A 39 0.17 22.01 -19.20
C LYS A 39 -0.25 20.94 -20.22
N ALA A 40 -0.07 21.21 -21.52
CA ALA A 40 -0.46 20.28 -22.59
C ALA A 40 0.44 19.04 -22.62
N SER A 41 1.76 19.24 -22.65
CA SER A 41 2.73 18.14 -22.61
C SER A 41 2.76 17.41 -21.25
N LEU A 42 2.33 18.08 -20.17
CA LEU A 42 2.21 17.47 -18.85
C LEU A 42 1.13 16.40 -18.83
N ALA A 43 -0.02 16.67 -19.46
CA ALA A 43 -1.10 15.69 -19.57
C ALA A 43 -0.69 14.47 -20.39
N GLU A 44 0.13 14.64 -21.43
CA GLU A 44 0.67 13.55 -22.24
C GLU A 44 1.72 12.74 -21.48
N ALA A 45 2.63 13.40 -20.78
CA ALA A 45 3.63 12.73 -19.95
C ALA A 45 2.96 11.90 -18.84
N TYR A 46 1.94 12.45 -18.17
CA TYR A 46 1.16 11.71 -17.16
C TYR A 46 0.46 10.48 -17.71
N LYS A 47 0.02 10.47 -18.98
CA LYS A 47 -0.58 9.28 -19.59
C LYS A 47 0.42 8.12 -19.72
N GLN A 48 1.72 8.39 -19.76
CA GLN A 48 2.77 7.35 -19.82
C GLN A 48 2.96 6.63 -18.48
N VAL A 49 2.64 7.27 -17.36
CA VAL A 49 2.75 6.69 -16.01
C VAL A 49 1.39 6.21 -15.49
N TYR A 50 0.32 6.98 -15.73
CA TYR A 50 -0.98 6.75 -15.11
C TYR A 50 -1.91 5.94 -16.04
N ASN A 51 -1.45 4.73 -16.37
CA ASN A 51 -2.14 3.75 -17.20
C ASN A 51 -1.95 2.33 -16.64
N TRP A 52 -2.71 1.36 -17.16
CA TRP A 52 -2.65 -0.03 -16.70
C TRP A 52 -1.33 -0.73 -17.02
N GLN A 53 -0.69 -0.40 -18.14
CA GLN A 53 0.60 -1.01 -18.52
C GLN A 53 1.65 -0.71 -17.46
N PHE A 54 1.78 0.56 -17.04
CA PHE A 54 2.72 0.97 -15.99
C PHE A 54 2.42 0.25 -14.66
N VAL A 55 1.16 0.25 -14.22
CA VAL A 55 0.74 -0.42 -12.97
C VAL A 55 1.03 -1.91 -13.02
N HIS A 56 0.71 -2.58 -14.12
CA HIS A 56 0.97 -4.00 -14.28
C HIS A 56 2.45 -4.33 -14.43
N CYS A 57 3.25 -3.45 -15.02
CA CYS A 57 4.70 -3.62 -15.05
C CYS A 57 5.29 -3.53 -13.65
N VAL A 58 4.88 -2.55 -12.83
CA VAL A 58 5.32 -2.45 -11.43
C VAL A 58 4.92 -3.71 -10.65
N ASP A 59 3.66 -4.11 -10.74
CA ASP A 59 3.14 -5.33 -10.11
C ASP A 59 3.90 -6.59 -10.54
N PHE A 60 4.10 -6.76 -11.85
CA PHE A 60 4.82 -7.90 -12.39
C PHE A 60 6.27 -7.96 -11.91
N TRP A 61 7.01 -6.84 -11.97
CA TRP A 61 8.39 -6.82 -11.49
C TRP A 61 8.46 -6.96 -9.96
N SER A 62 7.47 -6.48 -9.21
CA SER A 62 7.37 -6.77 -7.78
C SER A 62 7.25 -8.27 -7.51
N LEU A 63 6.47 -9.02 -8.29
CA LEU A 63 6.35 -10.48 -8.17
C LEU A 63 7.65 -11.21 -8.55
N VAL A 64 8.33 -10.77 -9.61
CA VAL A 64 9.62 -11.34 -10.03
C VAL A 64 10.67 -11.13 -8.95
N LEU A 65 10.83 -9.90 -8.46
CA LEU A 65 11.85 -9.56 -7.47
C LEU A 65 11.54 -10.14 -6.08
N ALA A 66 10.27 -10.29 -5.72
CA ALA A 66 9.86 -10.98 -4.49
C ALA A 66 10.31 -12.45 -4.44
N ARG A 67 10.45 -13.09 -5.60
CA ARG A 67 10.93 -14.47 -5.76
C ARG A 67 12.35 -14.55 -6.29
N GLY A 68 13.02 -13.41 -6.44
CA GLY A 68 14.31 -13.30 -7.10
C GLY A 68 15.45 -13.73 -6.18
N ASP A 69 16.45 -14.39 -6.77
CA ASP A 69 17.68 -14.76 -6.08
C ASP A 69 18.58 -13.52 -5.89
N GLU A 70 19.75 -13.70 -5.28
CA GLU A 70 20.68 -12.61 -4.92
C GLU A 70 21.04 -11.68 -6.09
N GLU A 71 21.13 -12.22 -7.31
CA GLU A 71 21.43 -11.44 -8.52
C GLU A 71 20.40 -10.35 -8.82
N LEU A 72 19.14 -10.54 -8.44
CA LEU A 72 18.05 -9.60 -8.71
C LEU A 72 17.84 -8.58 -7.58
N GLN A 73 18.42 -8.80 -6.40
CA GLN A 73 18.30 -7.90 -5.24
C GLN A 73 18.66 -6.43 -5.53
N PRO A 74 19.69 -6.10 -6.34
CA PRO A 74 20.00 -4.71 -6.67
C PRO A 74 18.87 -3.97 -7.40
N LEU A 75 17.89 -4.67 -7.98
CA LEU A 75 16.75 -4.08 -8.69
C LEU A 75 15.58 -3.72 -7.78
N VAL A 76 15.57 -4.19 -6.53
CA VAL A 76 14.53 -3.86 -5.54
C VAL A 76 14.46 -2.35 -5.33
N TYR A 77 15.58 -1.71 -4.98
CA TYR A 77 15.61 -0.28 -4.73
C TYR A 77 15.17 0.57 -5.95
N PRO A 78 15.68 0.34 -7.18
CA PRO A 78 15.18 1.02 -8.37
C PRO A 78 13.67 0.89 -8.59
N LEU A 79 13.10 -0.31 -8.43
CA LEU A 79 11.65 -0.50 -8.60
C LEU A 79 10.85 0.25 -7.53
N VAL A 80 11.31 0.21 -6.27
CA VAL A 80 10.70 0.94 -5.16
C VAL A 80 10.70 2.45 -5.44
N GLN A 81 11.82 3.02 -5.90
CA GLN A 81 11.89 4.44 -6.26
C GLN A 81 10.93 4.81 -7.38
N VAL A 82 10.81 3.96 -8.42
CA VAL A 82 9.84 4.15 -9.51
C VAL A 82 8.41 4.11 -8.99
N GLY A 83 8.05 3.13 -8.16
CA GLY A 83 6.71 2.99 -7.61
C GLY A 83 6.33 4.16 -6.69
N LEU A 84 7.19 4.51 -5.71
CA LEU A 84 6.94 5.62 -4.80
C LEU A 84 6.91 6.98 -5.52
N GLY A 85 7.79 7.15 -6.50
CA GLY A 85 7.78 8.36 -7.34
C GLY A 85 6.51 8.47 -8.18
N ALA A 86 5.98 7.36 -8.70
CA ALA A 86 4.70 7.34 -9.39
C ALA A 86 3.52 7.68 -8.47
N VAL A 87 3.49 7.15 -7.24
CA VAL A 87 2.47 7.50 -6.22
C VAL A 87 2.51 9.00 -5.86
N SER A 88 3.70 9.59 -5.87
CA SER A 88 3.92 10.99 -5.51
C SER A 88 3.75 11.97 -6.68
N LEU A 89 3.50 11.48 -7.90
CA LEU A 89 3.48 12.32 -9.10
C LEU A 89 2.29 13.29 -9.14
N ILE A 90 1.08 12.81 -8.84
CA ILE A 90 -0.14 13.63 -8.83
C ILE A 90 -0.98 13.36 -7.58
N PRO A 91 -1.03 14.28 -6.61
CA PRO A 91 -1.81 14.13 -5.38
C PRO A 91 -3.30 14.45 -5.61
N SER A 92 -3.99 13.64 -6.42
CA SER A 92 -5.41 13.82 -6.75
C SER A 92 -6.25 12.60 -6.37
N GLN A 93 -7.44 12.84 -5.80
CA GLN A 93 -8.44 11.81 -5.49
C GLN A 93 -8.81 10.94 -6.70
N ARG A 94 -8.66 11.47 -7.92
CA ARG A 94 -8.87 10.72 -9.15
C ARG A 94 -7.96 9.50 -9.27
N TYR A 95 -6.74 9.58 -8.72
CA TYR A 95 -5.68 8.59 -8.91
C TYR A 95 -5.35 7.79 -7.65
N HIS A 96 -6.04 8.04 -6.54
CA HIS A 96 -5.87 7.23 -5.34
C HIS A 96 -6.06 5.71 -5.56
N PRO A 97 -6.97 5.25 -6.45
CA PRO A 97 -7.02 3.83 -6.79
C PRO A 97 -5.70 3.31 -7.39
N LEU A 98 -5.10 4.03 -8.35
CA LEU A 98 -3.77 3.71 -8.89
C LEU A 98 -2.69 3.71 -7.80
N HIS A 99 -2.71 4.70 -6.91
CA HIS A 99 -1.74 4.78 -5.81
C HIS A 99 -1.82 3.54 -4.92
N ILE A 100 -3.03 3.09 -4.59
CA ILE A 100 -3.25 1.88 -3.79
C ILE A 100 -2.76 0.62 -4.52
N HIS A 101 -2.96 0.49 -5.83
CA HIS A 101 -2.42 -0.64 -6.60
C HIS A 101 -0.89 -0.70 -6.54
N ILE A 102 -0.22 0.43 -6.76
CA ILE A 102 1.25 0.50 -6.70
C ILE A 102 1.73 0.20 -5.29
N LEU A 103 1.14 0.82 -4.26
CA LEU A 103 1.51 0.58 -2.86
C LEU A 103 1.27 -0.88 -2.44
N THR A 104 0.24 -1.54 -2.98
CA THR A 104 0.00 -2.98 -2.74
C THR A 104 1.10 -3.84 -3.37
N SER A 105 1.55 -3.49 -4.58
CA SER A 105 2.66 -4.19 -5.26
C SER A 105 3.97 -4.03 -4.48
N LEU A 106 4.24 -2.81 -4.00
CA LEU A 106 5.41 -2.52 -3.18
C LEU A 106 5.32 -3.21 -1.80
N HIS A 107 4.14 -3.29 -1.19
CA HIS A 107 3.94 -4.06 0.04
C HIS A 107 4.29 -5.53 -0.16
N HIS A 108 3.81 -6.14 -1.24
CA HIS A 108 4.14 -7.52 -1.57
C HIS A 108 5.65 -7.70 -1.76
N LEU A 109 6.32 -6.76 -2.42
CA LEU A 109 7.78 -6.80 -2.54
C LEU A 109 8.46 -6.74 -1.17
N ALA A 110 8.11 -5.76 -0.33
CA ALA A 110 8.69 -5.57 1.00
C ALA A 110 8.59 -6.82 1.89
N THR A 111 7.45 -7.52 1.86
CA THR A 111 7.24 -8.70 2.72
C THR A 111 8.11 -9.88 2.34
N HIS A 112 8.43 -10.04 1.05
CA HIS A 112 9.22 -11.15 0.54
C HIS A 112 10.73 -10.86 0.57
N THR A 113 11.13 -9.62 0.27
CA THR A 113 12.54 -9.21 0.31
C THR A 113 13.01 -8.81 1.70
N LYS A 114 12.10 -8.76 2.69
CA LYS A 114 12.36 -8.28 4.06
C LYS A 114 12.96 -6.86 4.09
N THR A 115 12.67 -6.05 3.06
CA THR A 115 13.13 -4.66 2.98
C THR A 115 12.06 -3.71 3.47
N TYR A 116 12.44 -2.74 4.30
CA TYR A 116 11.51 -1.68 4.72
C TYR A 116 11.19 -0.73 3.57
N ILE A 117 9.89 -0.59 3.27
CA ILE A 117 9.37 0.42 2.34
C ILE A 117 8.40 1.32 3.11
N PRO A 118 8.51 2.67 3.02
CA PRO A 118 7.68 3.61 3.77
C PRO A 118 6.26 3.76 3.18
N ILE A 119 5.48 2.67 3.19
CA ILE A 119 4.12 2.61 2.64
C ILE A 119 3.18 3.50 3.44
N SER A 120 3.33 3.48 4.77
CA SER A 120 2.56 4.32 5.69
C SER A 120 2.69 5.81 5.38
N SER A 121 3.87 6.29 5.00
CA SER A 121 4.13 7.68 4.62
C SER A 121 3.31 8.13 3.41
N HIS A 122 2.92 7.22 2.52
CA HIS A 122 2.12 7.52 1.34
C HIS A 122 0.61 7.29 1.55
N LEU A 123 0.23 6.37 2.45
CA LEU A 123 -1.16 6.14 2.82
C LEU A 123 -1.72 7.20 3.77
N LEU A 124 -0.90 7.73 4.68
CA LEU A 124 -1.34 8.75 5.63
C LEU A 124 -1.90 10.01 4.94
N PRO A 125 -1.23 10.62 3.93
CA PRO A 125 -1.81 11.73 3.17
C PRO A 125 -3.15 11.37 2.51
N ILE A 126 -3.29 10.15 1.98
CA ILE A 126 -4.55 9.69 1.37
C ILE A 126 -5.67 9.67 2.42
N LEU A 127 -5.47 8.96 3.54
CA LEU A 127 -6.45 8.84 4.62
C LEU A 127 -6.83 10.22 5.21
N THR A 128 -5.82 11.04 5.51
CA THR A 128 -6.04 12.37 6.09
C THR A 128 -6.75 13.34 5.12
N SER A 129 -6.54 13.18 3.81
CA SER A 129 -7.27 13.97 2.80
C SER A 129 -8.77 13.66 2.81
N TYR A 130 -9.17 12.39 2.95
CA TYR A 130 -10.59 12.00 3.02
C TYR A 130 -11.22 12.36 4.36
N LEU A 131 -10.46 12.33 5.46
CA LEU A 131 -10.91 12.85 6.74
C LEU A 131 -11.09 14.38 6.71
N SER A 132 -10.29 15.10 5.92
CA SER A 132 -10.38 16.56 5.83
C SER A 132 -11.32 17.05 4.72
N THR A 133 -11.92 16.13 3.95
CA THR A 133 -12.78 16.48 2.82
C THR A 133 -14.11 17.03 3.32
N SER A 134 -14.54 18.17 2.77
CA SER A 134 -15.87 18.75 3.01
C SER A 134 -16.99 17.76 2.64
N LYS A 135 -18.17 17.94 3.24
CA LYS A 135 -19.30 17.00 3.21
C LYS A 135 -19.44 16.33 1.82
N PRO A 136 -19.11 15.04 1.70
CA PRO A 136 -19.11 14.37 0.41
C PRO A 136 -20.53 14.35 -0.15
N LYS A 137 -20.64 14.49 -1.48
CA LYS A 137 -21.94 14.44 -2.15
C LYS A 137 -22.59 13.08 -1.92
N SER A 138 -23.84 13.10 -1.45
CA SER A 138 -24.69 11.92 -1.48
C SER A 138 -24.95 11.56 -2.94
N ALA A 139 -24.71 10.31 -3.30
CA ALA A 139 -24.86 9.83 -4.67
C ALA A 139 -25.29 8.37 -4.62
N MET A 140 -26.38 8.01 -5.29
CA MET A 140 -26.81 6.61 -5.45
C MET A 140 -26.00 5.95 -6.58
N LEU A 141 -24.68 5.91 -6.42
CA LEU A 141 -23.78 5.24 -7.37
C LEU A 141 -23.52 3.81 -6.91
N LYS A 142 -23.29 2.92 -7.88
CA LYS A 142 -22.80 1.55 -7.61
C LYS A 142 -21.47 1.64 -6.84
N PRO A 143 -21.18 0.72 -5.90
CA PRO A 143 -19.86 0.63 -5.29
C PRO A 143 -18.75 0.56 -6.35
N LEU A 144 -17.68 1.32 -6.13
CA LEU A 144 -16.55 1.37 -7.05
C LEU A 144 -15.71 0.10 -6.88
N ASP A 145 -15.51 -0.64 -7.97
CA ASP A 145 -14.57 -1.76 -7.95
C ASP A 145 -13.12 -1.24 -7.99
N MET A 146 -12.50 -1.23 -6.81
CA MET A 146 -11.11 -0.82 -6.63
C MET A 146 -10.11 -1.80 -7.26
N ALA A 147 -10.51 -3.03 -7.63
CA ALA A 147 -9.61 -3.98 -8.28
C ALA A 147 -9.42 -3.67 -9.78
N SER A 148 -10.46 -3.17 -10.43
CA SER A 148 -10.49 -2.85 -11.88
C SER A 148 -10.46 -1.35 -12.18
N THR A 149 -10.19 -0.50 -11.19
CA THR A 149 -10.15 0.96 -11.36
C THR A 149 -8.79 1.52 -10.98
N ILE A 150 -8.07 2.11 -11.95
CA ILE A 150 -6.89 2.95 -11.69
C ILE A 150 -7.22 4.45 -11.65
N ARG A 151 -8.31 4.86 -12.31
CA ARG A 151 -8.74 6.25 -12.43
C ARG A 151 -10.21 6.35 -12.05
N ALA A 152 -10.51 7.01 -10.93
CA ALA A 152 -11.88 7.24 -10.51
C ALA A 152 -12.65 8.02 -11.60
N PRO A 153 -13.83 7.55 -12.04
CA PRO A 153 -14.65 8.29 -13.02
C PRO A 153 -15.09 9.63 -12.44
N SER A 154 -15.31 10.63 -13.31
CA SER A 154 -15.65 11.99 -12.89
C SER A 154 -16.91 12.06 -12.01
N ALA A 155 -17.89 11.17 -12.24
CA ALA A 155 -19.12 11.06 -11.46
C ALA A 155 -18.88 10.67 -9.99
N TYR A 156 -17.79 9.95 -9.68
CA TYR A 156 -17.47 9.48 -8.33
C TYR A 156 -16.66 10.49 -7.51
N LEU A 157 -16.10 11.52 -8.16
CA LEU A 157 -15.27 12.50 -7.47
C LEU A 157 -16.09 13.28 -6.43
N LYS A 158 -15.52 13.48 -5.23
CA LYS A 158 -16.16 14.17 -4.10
C LYS A 158 -17.45 13.49 -3.61
N THR A 159 -17.69 12.22 -3.95
CA THR A 159 -18.82 11.43 -3.43
C THR A 159 -18.39 10.57 -2.25
N HIS A 160 -19.36 10.18 -1.42
CA HIS A 160 -19.09 9.28 -0.30
C HIS A 160 -18.68 7.89 -0.80
N VAL A 161 -19.18 7.45 -1.96
CA VAL A 161 -18.87 6.15 -2.56
C VAL A 161 -17.37 5.99 -2.84
N LEU A 162 -16.75 7.01 -3.45
CA LEU A 162 -15.30 7.02 -3.67
C LEU A 162 -14.53 7.07 -2.34
N ALA A 163 -14.95 7.96 -1.44
CA ALA A 163 -14.27 8.15 -0.16
C ALA A 163 -14.26 6.85 0.67
N GLU A 164 -15.41 6.19 0.78
CA GLU A 164 -15.56 4.91 1.50
C GLU A 164 -14.73 3.80 0.85
N SER A 165 -14.78 3.65 -0.48
CA SER A 165 -14.05 2.60 -1.19
C SER A 165 -12.53 2.77 -1.05
N VAL A 166 -12.03 4.00 -1.21
CA VAL A 166 -10.59 4.29 -1.10
C VAL A 166 -10.09 4.18 0.33
N VAL A 167 -10.81 4.73 1.30
CA VAL A 167 -10.42 4.65 2.72
C VAL A 167 -10.43 3.21 3.20
N GLN A 168 -11.40 2.40 2.78
CA GLN A 168 -11.46 1.00 3.18
C GLN A 168 -10.26 0.19 2.67
N GLU A 169 -9.87 0.37 1.41
CA GLU A 169 -8.67 -0.28 0.86
C GLU A 169 -7.38 0.25 1.49
N ALA A 170 -7.29 1.57 1.75
CA ALA A 170 -6.14 2.18 2.41
C ALA A 170 -6.00 1.74 3.88
N VAL A 171 -7.11 1.56 4.60
CA VAL A 171 -7.13 1.02 5.98
C VAL A 171 -6.61 -0.41 5.99
N TRP A 172 -7.12 -1.27 5.09
CA TRP A 172 -6.62 -2.64 4.98
C TRP A 172 -5.13 -2.68 4.66
N LEU A 173 -4.69 -1.93 3.65
CA LEU A 173 -3.29 -1.93 3.25
C LEU A 173 -2.37 -1.36 4.34
N LEU A 174 -2.80 -0.32 5.07
CA LEU A 174 -2.00 0.22 6.16
C LEU A 174 -1.86 -0.80 7.31
N ALA A 175 -2.97 -1.44 7.69
CA ALA A 175 -3.00 -2.46 8.74
C ALA A 175 -2.12 -3.68 8.40
N GLU A 176 -2.11 -4.09 7.13
CA GLU A 176 -1.26 -5.18 6.65
C GLU A 176 0.22 -4.74 6.52
N SER A 177 0.48 -3.47 6.18
CA SER A 177 1.85 -2.98 5.92
C SER A 177 2.71 -2.71 7.15
N VAL A 178 2.12 -2.57 8.33
CA VAL A 178 2.88 -2.35 9.57
C VAL A 178 3.49 -3.67 10.06
N PRO A 179 4.72 -3.67 10.58
CA PRO A 179 5.42 -4.91 10.96
C PRO A 179 4.88 -5.44 12.30
N SER A 180 3.73 -6.13 12.29
CA SER A 180 3.01 -6.60 13.49
C SER A 180 3.87 -7.50 14.40
N THR A 181 4.81 -8.24 13.81
CA THR A 181 5.70 -9.15 14.52
C THR A 181 6.97 -8.47 15.03
N SER A 182 7.15 -7.16 14.83
CA SER A 182 8.38 -6.50 15.24
C SER A 182 8.37 -6.07 16.70
N VAL A 183 9.51 -6.23 17.38
CA VAL A 183 9.69 -5.77 18.77
C VAL A 183 9.56 -4.25 18.87
N ALA A 184 9.89 -3.53 17.80
CA ALA A 184 9.80 -2.08 17.72
C ALA A 184 8.40 -1.57 17.27
N PHE A 185 7.39 -2.44 17.21
CA PHE A 185 6.04 -2.07 16.74
C PHE A 185 5.46 -0.81 17.44
N PRO A 186 5.53 -0.67 18.78
CA PRO A 186 5.00 0.52 19.47
C PRO A 186 5.60 1.83 18.96
N GLU A 187 6.90 1.86 18.71
CA GLU A 187 7.64 3.02 18.23
C GLU A 187 7.32 3.31 16.75
N VAL A 188 7.20 2.27 15.93
CA VAL A 188 6.87 2.38 14.49
C VAL A 188 5.45 2.94 14.29
N VAL A 189 4.50 2.50 15.11
CA VAL A 189 3.07 2.82 14.94
C VAL A 189 2.64 4.11 15.65
N PHE A 190 3.40 4.57 16.64
CA PHE A 190 3.15 5.83 17.32
C PHE A 190 2.98 7.04 16.37
N PRO A 191 3.88 7.34 15.43
CA PRO A 191 3.71 8.48 14.51
C PRO A 191 2.46 8.33 13.63
N ILE A 192 2.12 7.10 13.23
CA ILE A 192 0.94 6.81 12.40
C ILE A 192 -0.35 7.11 13.17
N THR A 193 -0.50 6.54 14.37
CA THR A 193 -1.68 6.74 15.22
C THR A 193 -1.82 8.19 15.65
N SER A 194 -0.72 8.88 15.97
CA SER A 194 -0.70 10.30 16.32
C SER A 194 -1.23 11.18 15.19
N ALA A 195 -0.75 10.97 13.96
CA ALA A 195 -1.21 11.72 12.78
C ALA A 195 -2.70 11.48 12.46
N LEU A 196 -3.17 10.23 12.57
CA LEU A 196 -4.58 9.89 12.34
C LEU A 196 -5.48 10.47 13.42
N LYS A 197 -5.11 10.36 14.70
CA LYS A 197 -5.86 10.96 15.83
C LYS A 197 -5.97 12.47 15.70
N LYS A 198 -4.87 13.15 15.34
CA LYS A 198 -4.88 14.60 15.09
C LYS A 198 -5.87 14.96 13.98
N SER A 199 -6.01 14.11 12.96
CA SER A 199 -6.90 14.34 11.83
C SER A 199 -8.37 14.04 12.17
N LEU A 200 -8.63 13.02 12.99
CA LEU A 200 -9.96 12.68 13.51
C LEU A 200 -10.53 13.75 14.45
N LYS A 201 -9.68 14.45 15.20
CA LYS A 201 -10.08 15.55 16.12
C LYS A 201 -10.50 16.83 15.39
N LYS A 202 -10.07 17.03 14.15
CA LYS A 202 -10.52 18.18 13.35
C LYS A 202 -12.00 17.96 13.03
N ASN A 203 -12.82 19.02 13.12
CA ASN A 203 -14.22 18.97 12.73
C ASN A 203 -14.34 18.52 11.26
N SER A 204 -14.57 17.23 11.08
CA SER A 204 -14.62 16.57 9.79
C SER A 204 -16.07 16.42 9.36
N SER A 205 -16.38 16.87 8.15
CA SER A 205 -17.66 16.58 7.49
C SER A 205 -17.60 15.28 6.67
N ALA A 206 -16.58 14.43 6.87
CA ALA A 206 -16.45 13.17 6.16
C ALA A 206 -17.62 12.22 6.48
N SER A 207 -17.82 11.22 5.61
CA SER A 207 -18.81 10.17 5.87
C SER A 207 -18.55 9.47 7.21
N SER A 208 -19.60 9.16 7.95
CA SER A 208 -19.51 8.41 9.22
C SER A 208 -18.73 7.10 9.06
N LYS A 209 -18.91 6.40 7.93
CA LYS A 209 -18.17 5.15 7.63
C LYS A 209 -16.67 5.38 7.43
N VAL A 210 -16.28 6.50 6.81
CA VAL A 210 -14.86 6.88 6.66
C VAL A 210 -14.25 7.15 8.03
N VAL A 211 -14.92 7.95 8.85
CA VAL A 211 -14.47 8.25 10.21
C VAL A 211 -14.35 6.97 11.05
N GLN A 212 -15.36 6.11 11.00
CA GLN A 212 -15.37 4.85 11.75
C GLN A 212 -14.29 3.88 11.28
N GLY A 213 -14.04 3.80 9.96
CA GLY A 213 -12.97 2.95 9.42
C GLY A 213 -11.58 3.38 9.91
N VAL A 214 -11.29 4.68 9.91
CA VAL A 214 -10.00 5.19 10.42
C VAL A 214 -9.92 5.10 11.94
N LYS A 215 -11.02 5.32 12.66
CA LYS A 215 -11.07 5.14 14.11
C LYS A 215 -10.78 3.69 14.51
N SER A 216 -11.42 2.73 13.85
CA SER A 216 -11.21 1.30 14.07
C SER A 216 -9.75 0.90 13.82
N LEU A 217 -9.14 1.44 12.76
CA LEU A 217 -7.71 1.25 12.51
C LEU A 217 -6.84 1.76 13.66
N VAL A 218 -7.09 2.97 14.16
CA VAL A 218 -6.34 3.52 15.30
C VAL A 218 -6.50 2.64 16.54
N GLU A 219 -7.73 2.20 16.84
CA GLU A 219 -8.02 1.35 17.99
C GLU A 219 -7.22 0.03 17.95
N HIS A 220 -7.24 -0.68 16.82
CA HIS A 220 -6.49 -1.96 16.68
C HIS A 220 -4.97 -1.77 16.69
N LEU A 221 -4.48 -0.66 16.12
CA LEU A 221 -3.05 -0.31 16.16
C LEU A 221 -2.59 -0.03 17.61
N GLU A 222 -3.39 0.71 18.38
CA GLU A 222 -3.08 0.99 19.79
C GLU A 222 -3.22 -0.25 20.68
N GLU A 223 -4.22 -1.09 20.43
CA GLU A 223 -4.39 -2.37 21.12
C GLU A 223 -3.17 -3.28 20.90
N HIS A 224 -2.74 -3.46 19.65
CA HIS A 224 -1.55 -4.26 19.34
C HIS A 224 -0.27 -3.64 19.87
N SER A 225 -0.18 -2.31 19.93
CA SER A 225 0.94 -1.60 20.55
C SER A 225 1.03 -1.90 22.05
N LYS A 226 -0.10 -1.91 22.77
CA LYS A 226 -0.13 -2.26 24.21
C LYS A 226 0.21 -3.73 24.43
N TRP A 227 -0.39 -4.62 23.65
CA TRP A 227 -0.10 -6.04 23.70
C TRP A 227 1.39 -6.32 23.45
N THR A 228 2.00 -5.68 22.45
CA THR A 228 3.44 -5.82 22.17
C THR A 228 4.30 -5.28 23.31
N ALA A 229 3.92 -4.14 23.89
CA ALA A 229 4.62 -3.57 25.05
C ALA A 229 4.58 -4.48 26.29
N GLU A 230 3.49 -5.23 26.49
CA GLU A 230 3.38 -6.23 27.55
C GLU A 230 4.31 -7.42 27.29
N GLN A 231 4.35 -7.94 26.06
CA GLN A 231 5.28 -9.02 25.70
C GLN A 231 6.75 -8.60 25.85
N ARG A 232 7.07 -7.33 25.56
CA ARG A 232 8.42 -6.76 25.71
C ARG A 232 8.91 -6.69 27.15
N LYS A 233 8.03 -6.69 28.15
CA LYS A 233 8.47 -6.68 29.57
C LYS A 233 9.28 -7.91 29.94
N ASN A 234 9.09 -9.02 29.22
CA ASN A 234 9.77 -10.28 29.45
C ASN A 234 11.04 -10.45 28.59
N VAL A 235 11.38 -9.45 27.77
CA VAL A 235 12.56 -9.48 26.91
C VAL A 235 13.81 -9.19 27.74
N GLN A 236 14.76 -10.12 27.73
CA GLN A 236 16.04 -9.99 28.44
C GLN A 236 17.22 -9.62 27.52
N PHE A 237 16.97 -9.42 26.23
CA PHE A 237 17.99 -9.02 25.26
C PHE A 237 17.96 -7.52 25.00
N GLY A 238 19.14 -6.95 24.72
CA GLY A 238 19.28 -5.57 24.24
C GLY A 238 19.17 -5.49 22.71
N PRO A 239 19.04 -4.28 22.15
CA PRO A 239 18.90 -4.06 20.71
C PRO A 239 20.13 -4.49 19.89
N GLU A 240 21.29 -4.66 20.52
CA GLU A 240 22.53 -5.09 19.87
C GLU A 240 22.52 -6.60 19.51
N LYS A 241 21.65 -7.39 20.15
CA LYS A 241 21.57 -8.84 19.92
C LYS A 241 20.59 -9.16 18.80
N TRP A 242 21.02 -8.94 17.56
CA TRP A 242 20.21 -9.14 16.35
C TRP A 242 19.61 -10.55 16.23
N GLU A 243 20.34 -11.58 16.65
CA GLU A 243 19.83 -12.96 16.64
C GLU A 243 18.66 -13.16 17.61
N ASP A 244 18.76 -12.62 18.83
CA ASP A 244 17.70 -12.71 19.83
C ASP A 244 16.45 -11.94 19.40
N VAL A 245 16.65 -10.77 18.75
CA VAL A 245 15.58 -9.99 18.12
C VAL A 245 14.92 -10.81 17.01
N GLY A 246 15.71 -11.38 16.10
CA GLY A 246 15.22 -12.22 15.01
C GLY A 246 14.39 -13.38 15.53
N ARG A 247 14.87 -14.12 16.55
CA ARG A 247 14.11 -15.21 17.17
C ARG A 247 12.79 -14.74 17.77
N TRP A 248 12.76 -13.57 18.41
CA TRP A 248 11.52 -13.01 18.96
C TRP A 248 10.50 -12.65 17.87
N GLU A 249 10.98 -12.14 16.73
CA GLU A 249 10.14 -11.73 15.59
C GLU A 249 9.70 -12.92 14.71
N GLU A 250 10.48 -14.00 14.70
CA GLU A 250 10.22 -15.26 13.96
C GLU A 250 9.37 -16.27 14.73
N GLU A 251 9.17 -16.10 16.04
CA GLU A 251 8.27 -16.93 16.84
C GLU A 251 6.84 -16.87 16.29
N GLU A 252 6.55 -17.75 15.33
CA GLU A 252 5.25 -17.91 14.72
C GLU A 252 4.20 -18.19 15.80
N GLY A 253 3.02 -17.58 15.65
CA GLY A 253 1.84 -17.98 16.42
C GLY A 253 1.51 -17.14 17.65
N ARG A 254 2.18 -16.00 17.89
CA ARG A 254 1.70 -15.08 18.93
C ARG A 254 0.30 -14.52 18.65
N GLY A 255 -0.07 -14.46 17.37
CA GLY A 255 -1.44 -14.23 16.92
C GLY A 255 -2.03 -12.96 17.53
N GLY A 256 -1.31 -11.85 17.39
CA GLY A 256 -1.63 -10.60 18.06
C GLY A 256 -2.98 -10.00 17.60
N PRO A 257 -3.56 -9.07 18.36
CA PRO A 257 -4.87 -8.47 18.05
C PRO A 257 -4.95 -7.92 16.61
N LEU A 258 -3.89 -7.26 16.14
CA LEU A 258 -3.86 -6.69 14.79
C LEU A 258 -3.89 -7.78 13.71
N GLU A 259 -3.14 -8.87 13.88
CA GLU A 259 -3.09 -9.97 12.90
C GLU A 259 -4.45 -10.66 12.75
N ARG A 260 -5.16 -10.83 13.86
CA ARG A 260 -6.53 -11.37 13.85
C ARG A 260 -7.47 -10.45 13.08
N TRP A 261 -7.37 -9.14 13.32
CA TRP A 261 -8.19 -8.16 12.63
C TRP A 261 -7.86 -8.07 11.13
N VAL A 262 -6.58 -8.12 10.76
CA VAL A 262 -6.12 -8.14 9.36
C VAL A 262 -6.70 -9.34 8.60
N LYS A 263 -6.77 -10.53 9.21
CA LYS A 263 -7.45 -11.70 8.62
C LYS A 263 -8.94 -11.43 8.36
N VAL A 264 -9.62 -10.75 9.27
CA VAL A 264 -11.03 -10.34 9.09
C VAL A 264 -11.15 -9.34 7.94
N LEU A 265 -10.28 -8.31 7.89
CA LEU A 265 -10.28 -7.33 6.80
C LEU A 265 -10.03 -7.97 5.44
N ARG A 266 -9.12 -8.95 5.37
CA ARG A 266 -8.83 -9.71 4.14
C ARG A 266 -10.07 -10.47 3.65
N LYS A 267 -10.76 -11.18 4.54
CA LYS A 267 -12.02 -11.88 4.22
C LYS A 267 -13.12 -10.91 3.75
N GLN A 268 -13.26 -9.76 4.43
CA GLN A 268 -14.22 -8.73 4.01
C GLN A 268 -13.88 -8.18 2.62
N ARG A 269 -12.59 -7.96 2.33
CA ARG A 269 -12.10 -7.50 1.04
C ARG A 269 -12.39 -8.50 -0.08
N GLU A 270 -12.11 -9.77 0.14
CA GLU A 270 -12.43 -10.85 -0.80
C GLU A 270 -13.93 -10.96 -1.05
N GLY A 271 -14.76 -10.88 0.00
CA GLY A 271 -16.22 -10.88 -0.12
C GLY A 271 -16.73 -9.72 -1.00
N ARG A 272 -16.16 -8.52 -0.84
CA ARG A 272 -16.49 -7.37 -1.69
C ARG A 272 -16.07 -7.57 -3.14
N ARG A 273 -14.88 -8.13 -3.40
CA ARG A 273 -14.42 -8.43 -4.77
C ARG A 273 -15.39 -9.39 -5.47
N LYS A 274 -15.81 -10.46 -4.78
CA LYS A 274 -16.82 -11.40 -5.29
C LYS A 274 -18.16 -10.70 -5.57
N ALA A 275 -18.62 -9.85 -4.66
CA ALA A 275 -19.87 -9.10 -4.83
C ALA A 275 -19.81 -8.04 -5.95
N ALA A 276 -18.64 -7.47 -6.22
CA ALA A 276 -18.42 -6.50 -7.29
C ALA A 276 -18.37 -7.14 -8.70
N GLY A 277 -18.40 -8.48 -8.79
CA GLY A 277 -18.23 -9.22 -10.03
C GLY A 277 -16.76 -9.44 -10.43
N GLY A 278 -15.82 -9.14 -9.53
CA GLY A 278 -14.41 -9.47 -9.73
C GLY A 278 -14.24 -10.98 -9.66
N ALA A 279 -13.88 -11.59 -10.79
CA ALA A 279 -13.42 -12.96 -10.82
C ALA A 279 -12.31 -13.12 -9.77
N ALA A 280 -12.46 -14.12 -8.90
CA ALA A 280 -11.36 -14.56 -8.06
C ALA A 280 -10.30 -15.14 -9.02
N ASP A 281 -9.32 -14.33 -9.40
CA ASP A 281 -8.17 -14.85 -10.14
C ASP A 281 -7.42 -15.83 -9.23
N ALA A 282 -7.37 -17.06 -9.72
CA ALA A 282 -6.57 -18.18 -9.23
C ALA A 282 -5.06 -17.94 -9.42
#